data_AF-A0A2H1X4N6-F1
#
_entry.id   AF-A0A2H1X4N6-F1
#
_cell.length_a   1.000
_cell.length_b   1.000
_cell.length_c   1.000
_cell.angle_alpha   90.00
_cell.angle_beta   90.00
_cell.angle_gamma   90.00
#
_symmetry.space_group_name_H-M   'P 1'
#
loop_
_entity.id
_entity.type
_entity.pdbx_description
1 polymer ?
#
loop_
_entity_poly.entity_id
_entity_poly.type
_entity_poly.pdbx_seq_one_letter_code
_entity_poly.pdbx_strand_id
1 'polypeptide(L)'
;MQYLTFCPKCCIRNNTISPNNIFSTCISFVGTLSFIAFYVFCTYLSYNFQSFSFNVLSHYFDCIFYSFGFAMNFFVAFKHTNNFVKFILILQRIHRCLNTGDCFKKFIKMNRIFIILFFNYYAISFFPGGIQLQLPLPIICICWLLIIFDFNIIYATQVMKLLEKEVVLWNINVMNPKESDYGSPKNNKFFKSFVDILECYELYKRCFQVYVLFYHVESFVHSLIYFQNSFSVVRGMDLGMSKLVVISVCFWLAKILLLQILFIQDCEKFYAAIQNVRDTCVLLLKTTKSENERKFCKNVLRLHRASFSKIRVCGLFYLDAVQQLNLMSLITNYIIILLQFAFL
;
A
#
# COMPACT_ATOMS: atom_id res chain seq x y z
N MET A 1 14.72 -0.56 -0.48
CA MET A 1 13.51 -0.94 0.27
C MET A 1 13.57 -2.37 0.76
N GLN A 2 13.56 -3.39 -0.10
CA GLN A 2 13.60 -4.80 0.31
C GLN A 2 14.79 -5.18 1.23
N TYR A 3 15.94 -4.52 1.06
CA TYR A 3 17.11 -4.73 1.91
C TYR A 3 17.00 -4.09 3.31
N LEU A 4 16.24 -2.99 3.45
CA LEU A 4 16.08 -2.33 4.75
C LEU A 4 15.31 -3.21 5.75
N THR A 5 14.44 -4.06 5.23
CA THR A 5 13.54 -4.90 6.03
C THR A 5 14.11 -6.28 6.29
N PHE A 6 15.32 -6.57 5.79
CA PHE A 6 15.91 -7.91 5.66
C PHE A 6 14.96 -8.95 5.04
N CYS A 7 13.89 -8.52 4.36
CA CYS A 7 12.80 -9.36 3.90
C CYS A 7 12.54 -9.10 2.42
N PRO A 8 13.46 -9.53 1.53
CA PRO A 8 13.27 -9.37 0.11
C PRO A 8 12.03 -10.13 -0.33
N LYS A 9 11.24 -9.54 -1.24
CA LYS A 9 10.03 -10.20 -1.79
C LYS A 9 10.37 -11.13 -2.95
N CYS A 10 11.53 -10.95 -3.58
CA CYS A 10 12.03 -11.76 -4.68
C CYS A 10 13.56 -11.67 -4.75
N CYS A 11 14.21 -12.71 -5.28
CA CYS A 11 15.63 -12.68 -5.60
C CYS A 11 15.83 -12.35 -7.08
N ILE A 12 16.65 -11.35 -7.39
CA ILE A 12 17.06 -11.03 -8.76
C ILE A 12 18.55 -11.33 -8.86
N ARG A 13 18.91 -12.37 -9.63
CA ARG A 13 20.30 -12.77 -9.86
C ARG A 13 20.50 -13.10 -11.34
N ASN A 14 21.54 -12.55 -11.96
CA ASN A 14 21.88 -12.81 -13.36
C ASN A 14 20.70 -12.60 -14.33
N ASN A 15 19.95 -11.50 -14.19
CA ASN A 15 18.72 -11.21 -14.97
C ASN A 15 17.58 -12.24 -14.84
N THR A 16 17.69 -13.18 -13.91
CA THR A 16 16.61 -14.12 -13.56
C THR A 16 15.94 -13.69 -12.27
N ILE A 17 14.61 -13.70 -12.27
CA ILE A 17 13.79 -13.44 -11.08
C ILE A 17 13.37 -14.79 -10.53
N SER A 18 13.83 -15.11 -9.32
CA SER A 18 13.57 -16.38 -8.65
C SER A 18 12.92 -16.15 -7.28
N PRO A 19 12.16 -17.13 -6.77
CA PRO A 19 11.68 -17.08 -5.40
C PRO A 19 12.87 -17.07 -4.43
N ASN A 20 12.63 -16.55 -3.22
CA ASN A 20 13.63 -16.54 -2.16
C ASN A 20 14.03 -17.98 -1.79
N ASN A 21 15.33 -18.19 -1.62
CA ASN A 21 15.86 -19.45 -1.11
C ASN A 21 15.61 -19.57 0.40
N ILE A 22 15.59 -20.80 0.91
CA ILE A 22 15.44 -21.11 2.34
C ILE A 22 16.44 -20.32 3.19
N PHE A 23 17.68 -20.19 2.74
CA PHE A 23 18.71 -19.39 3.43
C PHE A 23 18.32 -17.91 3.58
N SER A 24 17.79 -17.29 2.51
CA SER A 24 17.30 -15.92 2.57
C SER A 24 16.11 -15.80 3.53
N THR A 25 15.22 -16.80 3.54
CA THR A 25 14.09 -16.84 4.48
C THR A 25 14.57 -16.94 5.94
N CYS A 26 15.58 -17.76 6.24
CA CYS A 26 16.17 -17.85 7.56
C CYS A 26 16.77 -16.50 8.00
N ILE A 27 17.49 -15.81 7.11
CA ILE A 27 18.01 -14.46 7.39
C ILE A 27 16.86 -13.49 7.68
N SER A 28 15.80 -13.51 6.88
CA SER A 28 14.63 -12.66 7.10
C SER A 28 13.92 -12.95 8.43
N PHE A 29 13.86 -14.22 8.83
CA PHE A 29 13.27 -14.64 10.10
C PHE A 29 14.08 -14.11 11.29
N VAL A 30 15.41 -14.33 11.26
CA VAL A 30 16.32 -13.81 12.29
C VAL A 30 16.26 -12.28 12.35
N GLY A 31 16.28 -11.60 11.20
CA GLY A 31 16.14 -10.14 11.14
C GLY A 31 14.81 -9.64 11.74
N THR A 32 13.71 -10.35 11.48
CA THR A 32 12.39 -10.02 12.06
C THR A 32 12.39 -10.20 13.58
N LEU A 33 12.94 -11.30 14.09
CA LEU A 33 13.09 -11.53 15.54
C LEU A 33 13.97 -10.45 16.18
N SER A 34 15.08 -10.07 15.53
CA SER A 34 15.96 -9.00 16.01
C SER A 34 15.24 -7.65 16.07
N PHE A 35 14.40 -7.32 15.08
CA PHE A 35 13.60 -6.09 15.13
C PHE A 35 12.55 -6.10 16.24
N ILE A 36 11.87 -7.22 16.45
CA ILE A 36 10.90 -7.38 17.55
C ILE A 36 11.62 -7.25 18.89
N ALA A 37 12.74 -7.96 19.08
CA ALA A 37 13.53 -7.90 20.31
C ALA A 37 14.06 -6.49 20.57
N PHE A 38 14.57 -5.81 19.54
CA PHE A 38 15.04 -4.43 19.64
C PHE A 38 13.91 -3.47 20.03
N TYR A 39 12.72 -3.64 19.45
CA TYR A 39 11.56 -2.81 19.76
C TYR A 39 11.10 -3.02 21.21
N VAL A 40 10.97 -4.28 21.65
CA VAL A 40 10.64 -4.63 23.05
C VAL A 40 11.68 -4.07 24.02
N PHE A 41 12.96 -4.21 23.71
CA PHE A 41 14.05 -3.70 24.53
C PHE A 41 13.99 -2.18 24.71
N CYS A 42 13.72 -1.44 23.63
CA CYS A 42 13.59 0.01 23.74
C CYS A 42 12.35 0.44 24.51
N THR A 43 11.21 -0.23 24.31
CA THR A 43 10.01 0.01 25.14
C THR A 43 10.31 -0.24 26.62
N TYR A 44 11.05 -1.30 26.94
CA TYR A 44 11.46 -1.59 28.31
C TYR A 44 12.35 -0.49 28.91
N LEU A 45 13.36 -0.01 28.16
CA LEU A 45 14.24 1.08 28.60
C LEU A 45 13.48 2.39 28.85
N SER A 46 12.45 2.69 28.05
CA SER A 46 11.66 3.92 28.23
C SER A 46 10.81 3.93 29.50
N TYR A 47 10.48 2.77 30.10
CA TYR A 47 9.42 2.67 31.11
C TYR A 47 9.82 2.09 32.46
N ASN A 48 11.09 1.69 32.65
CA ASN A 48 11.53 1.03 33.87
C ASN A 48 11.39 1.86 35.18
N PHE A 49 10.96 3.13 35.12
CA PHE A 49 10.94 4.03 36.28
C PHE A 49 9.67 4.90 36.43
N GLN A 50 8.62 4.69 35.62
CA GLN A 50 7.39 5.50 35.72
C GLN A 50 6.23 4.76 36.37
N SER A 51 5.41 5.49 37.14
CA SER A 51 4.15 4.98 37.67
C SER A 51 3.18 4.59 36.55
N PHE A 52 2.31 3.62 36.84
CA PHE A 52 1.31 3.13 35.88
C PHE A 52 0.42 4.29 35.39
N SER A 53 0.52 4.61 34.10
CA SER A 53 -0.27 5.66 33.44
C SER A 53 -0.75 5.18 32.07
N PHE A 54 -1.76 5.86 31.50
CA PHE A 54 -2.28 5.53 30.18
C PHE A 54 -1.19 5.57 29.09
N ASN A 55 -0.19 6.45 29.22
CA ASN A 55 0.94 6.50 28.32
C ASN A 55 1.71 5.16 28.31
N VAL A 56 1.98 4.59 29.49
CA VAL A 56 2.64 3.27 29.61
C VAL A 56 1.85 2.21 28.85
N LEU A 57 0.52 2.18 29.04
CA LEU A 57 -0.37 1.25 28.34
C LEU A 57 -0.32 1.44 26.81
N SER A 58 -0.35 2.68 26.33
CA SER A 58 -0.22 2.98 24.90
C SER A 58 1.10 2.47 24.32
N HIS A 59 2.21 2.62 25.03
CA HIS A 59 3.50 2.15 24.52
C HIS A 59 3.62 0.62 24.51
N TYR A 60 3.02 -0.07 25.49
CA TYR A 60 2.88 -1.53 25.42
C TYR A 60 1.97 -1.97 24.27
N PHE A 61 0.88 -1.24 24.02
CA PHE A 61 0.01 -1.50 22.88
C PHE A 61 0.79 -1.35 21.56
N ASP A 62 1.50 -0.24 21.35
CA ASP A 62 2.32 0.00 20.16
C ASP A 62 3.38 -1.12 20.03
N CYS A 63 4.03 -1.51 21.14
CA CYS A 63 4.97 -2.62 21.20
C CYS A 63 4.41 -3.91 20.61
N ILE A 64 3.24 -4.33 21.11
CA ILE A 64 2.55 -5.55 20.68
C ILE A 64 2.10 -5.42 19.22
N PHE A 65 1.49 -4.28 18.87
CA PHE A 65 0.90 -4.06 17.57
C PHE A 65 1.95 -4.09 16.46
N TYR A 66 3.05 -3.35 16.60
CA TYR A 66 4.09 -3.33 15.57
C TYR A 66 4.93 -4.61 15.58
N SER A 67 5.09 -5.30 16.71
CA SER A 67 5.67 -6.65 16.73
C SER A 67 4.84 -7.62 15.90
N PHE A 68 3.51 -7.58 16.04
CA PHE A 68 2.61 -8.32 15.17
C PHE A 68 2.73 -7.88 13.71
N GLY A 69 2.86 -6.57 13.44
CA GLY A 69 3.12 -6.04 12.11
C GLY A 69 4.39 -6.59 11.46
N PHE A 70 5.50 -6.66 12.19
CA PHE A 70 6.76 -7.24 11.70
C PHE A 70 6.61 -8.72 11.40
N ALA A 71 6.00 -9.49 12.31
CA ALA A 71 5.72 -10.91 12.10
C ALA A 71 4.81 -11.15 10.88
N MET A 72 3.76 -10.33 10.73
CA MET A 72 2.86 -10.36 9.58
C MET A 72 3.61 -10.06 8.28
N ASN A 73 4.48 -9.05 8.27
CA ASN A 73 5.27 -8.71 7.08
C ASN A 73 6.17 -9.86 6.64
N PHE A 74 6.84 -10.53 7.58
CA PHE A 74 7.60 -11.74 7.32
C PHE A 74 6.72 -12.87 6.76
N PHE A 75 5.59 -13.16 7.41
CA PHE A 75 4.69 -14.23 7.00
C PHE A 75 4.11 -14.01 5.60
N VAL A 76 3.68 -12.78 5.28
CA VAL A 76 3.17 -12.41 3.95
C VAL A 76 4.26 -12.53 2.91
N ALA A 77 5.47 -12.05 3.20
CA ALA A 77 6.61 -12.19 2.29
C ALA A 77 6.92 -13.67 2.01
N PHE A 78 7.00 -14.50 3.06
CA PHE A 78 7.24 -15.93 2.93
C PHE A 78 6.13 -16.63 2.13
N LYS A 79 4.88 -16.51 2.56
CA LYS A 79 3.73 -17.19 1.95
C LYS A 79 3.52 -16.81 0.49
N HIS A 80 3.76 -15.54 0.14
CA HIS A 80 3.45 -15.02 -1.20
C HIS A 80 4.67 -14.82 -2.10
N THR A 81 5.86 -15.31 -1.72
CA THR A 81 7.08 -15.19 -2.55
C THR A 81 6.86 -15.66 -4.00
N ASN A 82 6.26 -16.85 -4.19
CA ASN A 82 5.98 -17.38 -5.54
C ASN A 82 4.98 -16.51 -6.32
N ASN A 83 3.97 -15.99 -5.63
CA ASN A 83 2.97 -15.10 -6.24
C ASN A 83 3.60 -13.76 -6.65
N PHE A 84 4.53 -13.21 -5.86
CA PHE A 84 5.26 -11.99 -6.21
C PHE A 84 6.14 -12.18 -7.44
N VAL A 85 6.85 -13.31 -7.54
CA VAL A 85 7.65 -13.62 -8.75
C VAL A 85 6.74 -13.73 -9.97
N LYS A 86 5.67 -14.52 -9.87
CA LYS A 86 4.68 -14.66 -10.95
C LYS A 86 4.08 -13.30 -11.35
N PHE A 87 3.75 -12.48 -10.36
CA PHE A 87 3.24 -11.12 -10.56
C PHE A 87 4.20 -10.27 -11.39
N ILE A 88 5.49 -10.22 -11.02
CA ILE A 88 6.49 -9.43 -11.75
C ILE A 88 6.67 -9.94 -13.17
N LEU A 89 6.71 -11.26 -13.39
CA LEU A 89 6.88 -11.85 -14.72
C LEU A 89 5.68 -11.55 -15.64
N ILE A 90 4.46 -11.63 -15.11
CA ILE A 90 3.24 -11.26 -15.86
C ILE A 90 3.25 -9.77 -16.19
N LEU A 91 3.61 -8.93 -15.24
CA LEU A 91 3.72 -7.49 -15.45
C LEU A 91 4.75 -7.14 -16.54
N GLN A 92 5.91 -7.80 -16.55
CA GLN A 92 6.91 -7.65 -17.61
C GLN A 92 6.38 -8.09 -18.98
N ARG A 93 5.60 -9.18 -19.02
CA ARG A 93 4.97 -9.68 -20.26
C ARG A 93 3.95 -8.69 -20.81
N ILE A 94 3.09 -8.12 -19.96
CA ILE A 94 2.14 -7.06 -20.33
C ILE A 94 2.89 -5.87 -20.92
N HIS A 95 3.91 -5.40 -20.21
CA HIS A 95 4.74 -4.26 -20.61
C HIS A 95 5.41 -4.48 -21.98
N ARG A 96 6.03 -5.64 -22.20
CA ARG A 96 6.64 -6.01 -23.50
C ARG A 96 5.59 -6.11 -24.60
N CYS A 97 4.37 -6.54 -24.28
CA CYS A 97 3.31 -6.65 -25.26
C CYS A 97 2.75 -5.29 -25.70
N LEU A 98 2.59 -4.36 -24.75
CA LEU A 98 2.02 -3.03 -24.99
C LEU A 98 3.05 -1.99 -25.47
N ASN A 99 4.35 -2.32 -25.41
CA ASN A 99 5.46 -1.52 -25.93
C ASN A 99 5.52 -0.09 -25.32
N THR A 100 5.43 0.01 -24.00
CA THR A 100 5.31 1.25 -23.21
C THR A 100 6.62 1.98 -22.91
N GLY A 101 7.67 1.78 -23.71
CA GLY A 101 9.05 2.14 -23.36
C GLY A 101 9.22 3.52 -22.71
N ASP A 102 8.66 4.58 -23.30
CA ASP A 102 8.82 5.94 -22.79
C ASP A 102 7.90 6.27 -21.61
N CYS A 103 6.65 5.80 -21.63
CA CYS A 103 5.71 5.97 -20.52
C CYS A 103 6.24 5.32 -19.24
N PHE A 104 6.88 4.16 -19.36
CA PHE A 104 7.43 3.42 -18.23
C PHE A 104 8.70 4.06 -17.67
N LYS A 105 9.60 4.57 -18.52
CA LYS A 105 10.75 5.38 -18.07
C LYS A 105 10.29 6.60 -17.27
N LYS A 106 9.26 7.32 -17.77
CA LYS A 106 8.67 8.47 -17.06
C LYS A 106 8.06 8.04 -15.73
N PHE A 107 7.36 6.90 -15.69
CA PHE A 107 6.81 6.35 -14.45
C PHE A 107 7.90 6.02 -13.42
N ILE A 108 8.98 5.36 -13.82
CA ILE A 108 10.12 5.05 -12.93
C ILE A 108 10.73 6.34 -12.37
N LYS A 109 10.95 7.36 -13.21
CA LYS A 109 11.50 8.65 -12.77
C LYS A 109 10.60 9.33 -11.73
N MET A 110 9.30 9.38 -12.00
CA MET A 110 8.30 9.92 -11.06
C MET A 110 8.28 9.16 -9.73
N ASN A 111 8.32 7.82 -9.78
CA ASN A 111 8.32 6.99 -8.58
C ASN A 111 9.58 7.21 -7.73
N ARG A 112 10.76 7.34 -8.36
CA ARG A 112 12.01 7.67 -7.64
C ARG A 112 11.91 9.01 -6.93
N ILE A 113 11.41 10.04 -7.60
CA ILE A 113 11.20 11.37 -7.00
C ILE A 113 10.24 11.27 -5.81
N PHE A 114 9.12 10.56 -5.96
CA PHE A 114 8.14 10.36 -4.89
C PHE A 114 8.76 9.69 -3.66
N ILE A 115 9.55 8.63 -3.84
CA ILE A 115 10.23 7.93 -2.74
C ILE A 115 11.24 8.85 -2.03
N ILE A 116 12.02 9.64 -2.78
CA ILE A 116 12.98 10.59 -2.20
C ILE A 116 12.27 11.67 -1.39
N LEU A 117 11.21 12.26 -1.93
CA LEU A 117 10.40 13.26 -1.24
C LEU A 117 9.79 12.68 0.04
N PHE A 118 9.27 11.45 -0.02
CA PHE A 118 8.73 10.77 1.15
C PHE A 118 9.80 10.53 2.22
N PHE A 119 10.98 10.03 1.85
CA PHE A 119 12.07 9.83 2.82
C PHE A 119 12.53 11.14 3.47
N ASN A 120 12.67 12.21 2.66
CA ASN A 120 13.03 13.54 3.17
C ASN A 120 11.98 14.10 4.12
N TYR A 121 10.70 13.88 3.84
CA TYR A 121 9.61 14.24 4.74
C TYR A 121 9.78 13.61 6.12
N TYR A 122 10.08 12.30 6.20
CA TYR A 122 10.34 11.65 7.50
C TYR A 122 11.60 12.20 8.18
N ALA A 123 12.68 12.40 7.43
CA ALA A 123 13.91 12.97 7.99
C ALA A 123 13.65 14.32 8.66
N ILE A 124 12.94 15.21 7.96
CA ILE A 124 12.63 16.56 8.42
C ILE A 124 11.63 16.55 9.57
N SER A 125 10.65 15.64 9.57
CA SER A 125 9.62 15.61 10.62
C SER A 125 10.10 14.96 11.92
N PHE A 126 10.88 13.86 11.84
CA PHE A 126 11.26 13.10 13.03
C PHE A 126 12.59 13.57 13.65
N PHE A 127 13.57 13.97 12.85
CA PHE A 127 14.92 14.25 13.37
C PHE A 127 14.97 15.53 14.23
N PRO A 128 14.47 16.70 13.78
CA PRO A 128 14.46 17.91 14.59
C PRO A 128 13.56 17.76 15.82
N GLY A 129 12.39 17.12 15.68
CA GLY A 129 11.49 16.85 16.80
C GLY A 129 12.13 15.95 17.86
N GLY A 130 12.85 14.90 17.45
CA GLY A 130 13.57 14.03 18.36
C GLY A 130 14.69 14.74 19.13
N ILE A 131 15.45 15.63 18.47
CA ILE A 131 16.49 16.45 19.11
C ILE A 131 15.86 17.44 20.10
N GLN A 132 14.81 18.13 19.68
CA GLN A 132 14.12 19.13 20.50
C GLN A 132 13.50 18.51 21.76
N LEU A 133 12.98 17.28 21.65
CA LEU A 133 12.42 16.52 22.77
C LEU A 133 13.47 15.74 23.56
N GLN A 134 14.76 15.83 23.20
CA GLN A 134 15.87 15.08 23.80
C GLN A 134 15.61 13.56 23.88
N LEU A 135 14.97 13.01 22.86
CA LEU A 135 14.63 11.58 22.83
C LEU A 135 15.92 10.74 22.74
N PRO A 136 16.01 9.62 23.47
CA PRO A 136 17.14 8.71 23.37
C PRO A 136 17.21 8.11 21.95
N LEU A 137 18.43 8.01 21.42
CA LEU A 137 18.72 7.57 20.05
C LEU A 137 18.03 6.24 19.65
N PRO A 138 17.91 5.21 20.52
CA PRO A 138 17.19 3.99 20.17
C PRO A 138 15.72 4.20 19.77
N ILE A 139 15.02 5.18 20.39
CA ILE A 139 13.64 5.52 20.03
C ILE A 139 13.58 6.13 18.62
N ILE A 140 14.54 7.01 18.30
CA ILE A 140 14.64 7.60 16.95
C ILE A 140 14.87 6.50 15.91
N CYS A 141 15.75 5.54 16.19
CA CYS A 141 15.99 4.38 15.32
C CYS A 141 14.73 3.55 15.07
N ILE A 142 13.90 3.36 16.09
CA ILE A 142 12.61 2.68 15.97
C ILE A 142 11.65 3.41 15.07
N CYS A 143 11.52 4.73 15.22
CA CYS A 143 10.66 5.53 14.35
C CYS A 143 11.05 5.36 12.87
N TRP A 144 12.34 5.24 12.58
CA TRP A 144 12.84 4.92 11.24
C TRP A 144 12.47 3.51 10.76
N LEU A 145 12.45 2.52 11.66
CA LEU A 145 12.00 1.17 11.33
C LEU A 145 10.51 1.14 10.98
N LEU A 146 9.67 1.89 11.68
CA LEU A 146 8.22 1.92 11.46
C LEU A 146 7.80 2.43 10.07
N ILE A 147 8.65 3.21 9.40
CA ILE A 147 8.42 3.69 8.02
C ILE A 147 8.20 2.52 7.03
N ILE A 148 8.68 1.31 7.38
CA ILE A 148 8.45 0.09 6.61
C ILE A 148 6.97 -0.15 6.27
N PHE A 149 6.06 0.16 7.19
CA PHE A 149 4.63 -0.10 7.02
C PHE A 149 4.03 0.87 6.02
N ASP A 150 4.39 2.15 6.10
CA ASP A 150 4.01 3.16 5.11
C ASP A 150 4.57 2.80 3.73
N PHE A 151 5.81 2.30 3.65
CA PHE A 151 6.41 1.86 2.38
C PHE A 151 5.66 0.70 1.74
N ASN A 152 5.09 -0.22 2.52
CA ASN A 152 4.30 -1.33 1.97
C ASN A 152 3.03 -0.80 1.26
N ILE A 153 2.38 0.21 1.84
CA ILE A 153 1.21 0.86 1.23
C ILE A 153 1.63 1.70 0.02
N ILE A 154 2.69 2.50 0.11
CA ILE A 154 3.22 3.25 -1.04
C ILE A 154 3.53 2.31 -2.19
N TYR A 155 4.21 1.20 -1.92
CA TYR A 155 4.51 0.22 -2.95
C TYR A 155 3.23 -0.36 -3.57
N ALA A 156 2.22 -0.69 -2.75
CA ALA A 156 0.92 -1.14 -3.23
C ALA A 156 0.23 -0.08 -4.13
N THR A 157 0.27 1.20 -3.75
CA THR A 157 -0.26 2.32 -4.54
C THR A 157 0.43 2.44 -5.89
N GLN A 158 1.77 2.43 -5.91
CA GLN A 158 2.54 2.57 -7.14
C GLN A 158 2.28 1.41 -8.11
N VAL A 159 2.15 0.19 -7.58
CA VAL A 159 1.81 -0.97 -8.39
C VAL A 159 0.40 -0.86 -9.00
N MET A 160 -0.59 -0.40 -8.22
CA MET A 160 -1.95 -0.17 -8.73
C MET A 160 -1.96 0.87 -9.85
N LYS A 161 -1.25 2.00 -9.65
CA LYS A 161 -1.08 3.05 -10.64
C LYS A 161 -0.40 2.59 -11.92
N LEU A 162 0.51 1.62 -11.82
CA LEU A 162 1.13 1.01 -12.99
C LEU A 162 0.11 0.15 -13.75
N LEU A 163 -0.68 -0.68 -13.04
CA LEU A 163 -1.73 -1.49 -13.65
C LEU A 163 -2.80 -0.61 -14.33
N GLU A 164 -3.20 0.50 -13.71
CA GLU A 164 -4.10 1.50 -14.30
C GLU A 164 -3.59 1.96 -15.67
N LYS A 165 -2.31 2.37 -15.75
CA LYS A 165 -1.70 2.84 -16.99
C LYS A 165 -1.67 1.77 -18.09
N GLU A 166 -1.38 0.53 -17.73
CA GLU A 166 -1.36 -0.59 -18.69
C GLU A 166 -2.78 -0.87 -19.22
N VAL A 167 -3.83 -0.77 -18.38
CA VAL A 167 -5.23 -0.88 -18.82
C VAL A 167 -5.62 0.27 -19.75
N VAL A 168 -5.29 1.51 -19.38
CA VAL A 168 -5.58 2.70 -20.20
C VAL A 168 -4.93 2.59 -21.58
N LEU A 169 -3.65 2.21 -21.63
CA LEU A 169 -2.97 2.05 -22.91
C LEU A 169 -3.53 0.88 -23.72
N TRP A 170 -3.85 -0.24 -23.07
CA TRP A 170 -4.52 -1.35 -23.74
C TRP A 170 -5.80 -0.86 -24.41
N ASN A 171 -6.61 -0.05 -23.73
CA ASN A 171 -7.85 0.49 -24.28
C ASN A 171 -7.61 1.41 -25.50
N ILE A 172 -6.62 2.29 -25.41
CA ILE A 172 -6.23 3.19 -26.53
C ILE A 172 -5.80 2.36 -27.75
N ASN A 173 -5.00 1.31 -27.54
CA ASN A 173 -4.51 0.46 -28.63
C ASN A 173 -5.62 -0.36 -29.30
N VAL A 174 -6.65 -0.74 -28.55
CA VAL A 174 -7.84 -1.45 -29.08
C VAL A 174 -8.73 -0.48 -29.87
N MET A 175 -8.83 0.78 -29.46
CA MET A 175 -9.61 1.81 -30.16
C MET A 175 -8.94 2.37 -31.41
N ASN A 176 -7.60 2.35 -31.47
CA ASN A 176 -6.82 2.84 -32.60
C ASN A 176 -6.07 1.71 -33.32
N PRO A 177 -6.78 0.70 -33.85
CA PRO A 177 -6.17 -0.33 -34.65
C PRO A 177 -5.62 0.33 -35.92
N LYS A 178 -4.29 0.37 -36.04
CA LYS A 178 -3.64 0.76 -37.30
C LYS A 178 -4.26 -0.10 -38.41
N GLU A 179 -4.85 0.56 -39.40
CA GLU A 179 -5.86 0.06 -40.36
C GLU A 179 -5.47 -1.18 -41.19
N SER A 180 -4.24 -1.68 -41.09
CA SER A 180 -3.71 -2.63 -42.07
C SER A 180 -3.75 -4.11 -41.68
N ASP A 181 -4.33 -4.55 -40.55
CA ASP A 181 -4.15 -5.97 -40.16
C ASP A 181 -5.22 -6.57 -39.22
N TYR A 182 -6.49 -6.51 -39.60
CA TYR A 182 -7.62 -7.04 -38.80
C TYR A 182 -7.88 -8.55 -38.95
N GLY A 183 -7.14 -9.23 -39.83
CA GLY A 183 -7.22 -10.68 -40.02
C GLY A 183 -6.23 -11.49 -39.16
N SER A 184 -5.40 -10.83 -38.35
CA SER A 184 -4.09 -11.38 -37.96
C SER A 184 -3.98 -11.83 -36.49
N PRO A 185 -2.93 -12.62 -36.13
CA PRO A 185 -2.55 -13.02 -34.76
C PRO A 185 -2.49 -11.89 -33.71
N LYS A 186 -2.65 -10.63 -34.11
CA LYS A 186 -2.68 -9.44 -33.27
C LYS A 186 -3.87 -9.40 -32.29
N ASN A 187 -5.06 -9.84 -32.69
CA ASN A 187 -6.23 -9.87 -31.79
C ASN A 187 -6.05 -10.84 -30.63
N ASN A 188 -5.43 -12.01 -30.90
CA ASN A 188 -5.08 -12.98 -29.87
C ASN A 188 -4.08 -12.40 -28.87
N LYS A 189 -3.10 -11.62 -29.36
CA LYS A 189 -2.11 -10.94 -28.52
C LYS A 189 -2.75 -9.90 -27.59
N PHE A 190 -3.66 -9.06 -28.07
CA PHE A 190 -4.37 -8.10 -27.22
C PHE A 190 -5.27 -8.77 -26.18
N PHE A 191 -6.01 -9.81 -26.58
CA PHE A 191 -6.85 -10.56 -25.66
C PHE A 191 -6.01 -11.20 -24.56
N LYS A 192 -4.88 -11.81 -24.94
CA LYS A 192 -3.94 -12.41 -23.99
C LYS A 192 -3.37 -11.39 -23.02
N SER A 193 -3.03 -10.18 -23.48
CA SER A 193 -2.58 -9.10 -22.58
C SER A 193 -3.65 -8.66 -21.59
N PHE A 194 -4.91 -8.63 -22.00
CA PHE A 194 -6.00 -8.31 -21.08
C PHE A 194 -6.21 -9.40 -20.03
N VAL A 195 -6.14 -10.67 -20.44
CA VAL A 195 -6.11 -11.82 -19.51
C VAL A 195 -4.98 -11.67 -18.51
N ASP A 196 -3.79 -11.32 -18.99
CA ASP A 196 -2.61 -11.13 -18.15
C ASP A 196 -2.78 -9.96 -17.17
N ILE A 197 -3.37 -8.83 -17.60
CA ILE A 197 -3.68 -7.69 -16.72
C ILE A 197 -4.61 -8.11 -15.58
N LEU A 198 -5.69 -8.83 -15.88
CA LEU A 198 -6.61 -9.31 -14.86
C LEU A 198 -5.96 -10.34 -13.92
N GLU A 199 -5.14 -11.25 -14.46
CA GLU A 199 -4.37 -12.20 -13.64
C GLU A 199 -3.38 -11.46 -12.71
N CYS A 200 -2.73 -10.42 -13.22
CA CYS A 200 -1.81 -9.57 -12.45
C CYS A 200 -2.56 -8.85 -11.31
N TYR A 201 -3.76 -8.34 -11.57
CA TYR A 201 -4.64 -7.74 -10.57
C TYR A 201 -5.11 -8.74 -9.50
N GLU A 202 -5.42 -9.98 -9.87
CA GLU A 202 -5.75 -11.03 -8.88
C GLU A 202 -4.56 -11.37 -7.97
N LEU A 203 -3.35 -11.46 -8.54
CA LEU A 203 -2.13 -11.66 -7.76
C LEU A 203 -1.87 -10.47 -6.83
N TYR A 204 -2.08 -9.25 -7.32
CA TYR A 204 -2.01 -8.03 -6.52
C TYR A 204 -2.94 -8.10 -5.30
N LYS A 205 -4.22 -8.43 -5.49
CA LYS A 205 -5.19 -8.57 -4.39
C LYS A 205 -4.68 -9.52 -3.30
N ARG A 206 -4.23 -10.70 -3.70
CA ARG A 206 -3.74 -11.73 -2.77
C ARG A 206 -2.50 -11.28 -2.00
N CYS A 207 -1.57 -10.60 -2.67
CA CYS A 207 -0.32 -10.17 -2.08
C CYS A 207 -0.46 -8.96 -1.15
N PHE A 208 -1.42 -8.05 -1.40
CA PHE A 208 -1.50 -6.77 -0.68
C PHE A 208 -2.67 -6.63 0.29
N GLN A 209 -3.70 -7.47 0.22
CA GLN A 209 -4.89 -7.34 1.08
C GLN A 209 -4.58 -7.31 2.59
N VAL A 210 -3.57 -8.07 3.05
CA VAL A 210 -3.21 -8.13 4.48
C VAL A 210 -2.53 -6.82 4.92
N TYR A 211 -1.65 -6.27 4.08
CA TYR A 211 -1.02 -4.97 4.37
C TYR A 211 -2.06 -3.85 4.41
N VAL A 212 -3.01 -3.86 3.47
CA VAL A 212 -4.11 -2.90 3.44
C VAL A 212 -4.95 -3.00 4.71
N LEU A 213 -5.30 -4.22 5.14
CA LEU A 213 -6.06 -4.43 6.37
C LEU A 213 -5.29 -3.91 7.60
N PHE A 214 -4.03 -4.30 7.73
CA PHE A 214 -3.17 -3.87 8.84
C PHE A 214 -3.12 -2.35 8.93
N TYR A 215 -2.94 -1.65 7.80
CA TYR A 215 -2.86 -0.20 7.76
C TYR A 215 -4.19 0.50 8.07
N HIS A 216 -5.33 -0.10 7.71
CA HIS A 216 -6.65 0.44 8.12
C HIS A 216 -6.86 0.30 9.63
N VAL A 217 -6.51 -0.85 10.21
CA VAL A 217 -6.60 -1.07 11.66
C VAL A 217 -5.63 -0.16 12.41
N GLU A 218 -4.38 -0.04 11.92
CA GLU A 218 -3.37 0.86 12.46
C GLU A 218 -3.90 2.29 12.53
N SER A 219 -4.38 2.80 11.38
CA SER A 219 -4.94 4.14 11.27
C SER A 219 -6.08 4.37 12.24
N PHE A 220 -7.05 3.45 12.35
CA PHE A 220 -8.17 3.62 13.27
C PHE A 220 -7.69 3.64 14.73
N VAL A 221 -6.97 2.60 15.16
CA VAL A 221 -6.65 2.41 16.58
C VAL A 221 -5.65 3.44 17.08
N HIS A 222 -4.57 3.69 16.35
CA HIS A 222 -3.55 4.65 16.77
C HIS A 222 -4.06 6.09 16.70
N SER A 223 -5.02 6.41 15.82
CA SER A 223 -5.65 7.73 15.85
C SER A 223 -6.33 8.01 17.20
N LEU A 224 -7.02 7.02 17.75
CA LEU A 224 -7.70 7.16 19.05
C LEU A 224 -6.70 7.21 20.21
N ILE A 225 -5.73 6.30 20.20
CA ILE A 225 -4.70 6.23 21.24
C ILE A 225 -3.87 7.52 21.29
N TYR A 226 -3.41 8.02 20.14
CA TYR A 226 -2.58 9.22 20.09
C TYR A 226 -3.37 10.49 20.42
N PHE A 227 -4.65 10.54 20.05
CA PHE A 227 -5.52 11.62 20.50
C PHE A 227 -5.66 11.63 22.03
N GLN A 228 -5.93 10.47 22.65
CA GLN A 228 -6.06 10.33 24.11
C GLN A 228 -4.74 10.64 24.85
N ASN A 229 -3.60 10.19 24.31
CA ASN A 229 -2.28 10.52 24.83
C ASN A 229 -2.02 12.03 24.76
N SER A 230 -2.33 12.67 23.62
CA SER A 230 -2.11 14.11 23.45
C SER A 230 -2.87 14.92 24.51
N PHE A 231 -4.09 14.51 24.82
CA PHE A 231 -4.90 15.14 25.86
C PHE A 231 -4.32 14.97 27.27
N SER A 232 -3.86 13.76 27.60
CA SER A 232 -3.21 13.46 28.88
C SER A 232 -1.94 14.30 29.07
N VAL A 233 -1.17 14.51 28.00
CA VAL A 233 0.04 15.34 28.01
C VAL A 233 -0.29 16.83 28.18
N VAL A 234 -1.29 17.34 27.46
CA VAL A 234 -1.69 18.76 27.51
C VAL A 234 -2.11 19.18 28.93
N ARG A 235 -2.70 18.29 29.73
CA ARG A 235 -3.09 18.58 31.12
C ARG A 235 -1.91 18.73 32.09
N GLY A 236 -0.75 18.14 31.78
CA GLY A 236 0.36 18.02 32.72
C GLY A 236 1.65 18.77 32.35
N MET A 237 1.72 19.39 31.17
CA MET A 237 2.95 20.02 30.65
C MET A 237 2.81 21.51 30.36
N ASP A 238 3.95 22.20 30.35
CA ASP A 238 4.07 23.59 29.90
C ASP A 238 3.46 23.79 28.51
N LEU A 239 2.84 24.98 28.32
CA LEU A 239 2.11 25.35 27.10
C LEU A 239 2.93 25.13 25.80
N GLY A 240 4.25 25.33 25.85
CA GLY A 240 5.14 25.13 24.70
C GLY A 240 5.24 23.68 24.24
N MET A 241 5.47 22.74 25.17
CA MET A 241 5.62 21.32 24.88
C MET A 241 4.28 20.70 24.45
N SER A 242 3.20 21.09 25.13
CA SER A 242 1.83 20.69 24.80
C SER A 242 1.47 21.04 23.34
N LYS A 243 1.83 22.25 22.87
CA LYS A 243 1.61 22.66 21.47
C LYS A 243 2.36 21.76 20.48
N LEU A 244 3.63 21.44 20.76
CA LEU A 244 4.44 20.60 19.86
C LEU A 244 3.87 19.19 19.73
N VAL A 245 3.43 18.59 20.84
CA VAL A 245 2.82 17.26 20.85
C VAL A 245 1.53 17.23 20.03
N VAL A 246 0.64 18.23 20.23
CA VAL A 246 -0.61 18.32 19.46
C VAL A 246 -0.33 18.50 17.96
N ILE A 247 0.60 19.39 17.59
CA ILE A 247 1.00 19.59 16.20
C ILE A 247 1.54 18.29 15.60
N SER A 248 2.38 17.55 16.34
CA SER A 248 2.93 16.27 15.90
C SER A 248 1.84 15.22 15.65
N VAL A 249 0.88 15.08 16.56
CA VAL A 249 -0.26 14.15 16.40
C VAL A 249 -1.12 14.53 15.20
N CYS A 250 -1.47 15.81 15.05
CA CYS A 250 -2.23 16.31 13.89
C CYS A 250 -1.50 16.02 12.57
N PHE A 251 -0.19 16.23 12.53
CA PHE A 251 0.62 15.98 11.34
C PHE A 251 0.71 14.49 11.00
N TRP A 252 0.91 13.63 12.00
CA TRP A 252 0.90 12.18 11.84
C TRP A 252 -0.47 11.66 11.36
N LEU A 253 -1.57 12.19 11.90
CA LEU A 253 -2.93 11.88 11.44
C LEU A 253 -3.11 12.30 9.99
N ALA A 254 -2.79 13.55 9.65
CA ALA A 254 -2.89 14.06 8.29
C ALA A 254 -2.10 13.20 7.30
N LYS A 255 -0.88 12.78 7.69
CA LYS A 255 -0.06 11.86 6.89
C LYS A 255 -0.78 10.55 6.60
N ILE A 256 -1.30 9.89 7.63
CA ILE A 256 -1.94 8.58 7.48
C ILE A 256 -3.15 8.67 6.55
N LEU A 257 -4.00 9.66 6.80
CA LEU A 257 -5.21 9.89 6.04
C LEU A 257 -4.90 10.25 4.58
N LEU A 258 -3.89 11.10 4.35
CA LEU A 258 -3.41 11.42 3.00
C LEU A 258 -2.98 10.16 2.25
N LEU A 259 -2.19 9.28 2.90
CA LEU A 259 -1.70 8.07 2.25
C LEU A 259 -2.85 7.09 1.92
N GLN A 260 -3.84 6.96 2.82
CA GLN A 260 -5.05 6.16 2.56
C GLN A 260 -5.86 6.73 1.38
N ILE A 261 -6.09 8.05 1.37
CA ILE A 261 -6.83 8.73 0.30
C ILE A 261 -6.13 8.52 -1.04
N LEU A 262 -4.81 8.72 -1.12
CA LEU A 262 -4.03 8.49 -2.34
C LEU A 262 -4.12 7.05 -2.81
N PHE A 263 -4.04 6.09 -1.88
CA PHE A 263 -4.16 4.67 -2.21
C PHE A 263 -5.54 4.31 -2.79
N ILE A 264 -6.61 4.77 -2.13
CA ILE A 264 -7.99 4.52 -2.56
C ILE A 264 -8.28 5.22 -3.88
N GLN A 265 -7.79 6.44 -4.07
CA GLN A 265 -7.94 7.18 -5.32
C GLN A 265 -7.32 6.42 -6.50
N ASP A 266 -6.11 5.88 -6.34
CA ASP A 266 -5.46 5.11 -7.41
C ASP A 266 -6.17 3.75 -7.66
N CYS A 267 -6.79 3.15 -6.64
CA CYS A 267 -7.68 1.99 -6.83
C CYS A 267 -8.94 2.34 -7.63
N GLU A 268 -9.62 3.45 -7.31
CA GLU A 268 -10.80 3.91 -8.04
C GLU A 268 -10.48 4.29 -9.49
N LYS A 269 -9.33 4.91 -9.76
CA LYS A 269 -8.87 5.15 -11.14
C LYS A 269 -8.67 3.85 -11.92
N PHE A 270 -8.07 2.83 -11.29
CA PHE A 270 -7.94 1.52 -11.92
C PHE A 270 -9.31 0.90 -12.22
N TYR A 271 -10.27 0.97 -11.28
CA TYR A 271 -11.62 0.46 -11.50
C TYR A 271 -12.33 1.20 -12.64
N ALA A 272 -12.21 2.52 -12.70
CA ALA A 272 -12.74 3.33 -13.78
C ALA A 272 -12.10 2.96 -15.13
N ALA A 273 -10.78 2.72 -15.17
CA ALA A 273 -10.09 2.29 -16.38
C ALA A 273 -10.58 0.92 -16.89
N ILE A 274 -10.82 -0.04 -15.98
CA ILE A 274 -11.39 -1.35 -16.31
C ILE A 274 -12.84 -1.22 -16.82
N GLN A 275 -13.64 -0.35 -16.20
CA GLN A 275 -15.00 -0.07 -16.65
C GLN A 275 -15.03 0.58 -18.04
N ASN A 276 -14.09 1.49 -18.32
CA ASN A 276 -13.94 2.09 -19.65
C ASN A 276 -13.63 1.04 -20.73
N VAL A 277 -12.83 0.01 -20.42
CA VAL A 277 -12.59 -1.11 -21.34
C VAL A 277 -13.90 -1.83 -21.69
N ARG A 278 -14.76 -2.06 -20.70
CA ARG A 278 -16.07 -2.67 -20.92
C ARG A 278 -16.94 -1.80 -21.82
N ASP A 279 -17.01 -0.50 -21.53
CA ASP A 279 -17.85 0.44 -22.29
C ASP A 279 -17.37 0.59 -23.74
N THR A 280 -16.05 0.67 -23.93
CA THR A 280 -15.39 0.61 -25.25
C THR A 280 -15.76 -0.66 -26.01
N CYS A 281 -15.68 -1.85 -25.39
CA CYS A 281 -16.04 -3.10 -26.06
C CYS A 281 -17.54 -3.17 -26.42
N VAL A 282 -18.42 -2.61 -25.59
CA VAL A 282 -19.86 -2.53 -25.88
C VAL A 282 -20.12 -1.60 -27.07
N LEU A 283 -19.43 -0.47 -27.13
CA LEU A 283 -19.52 0.47 -28.26
C LEU A 283 -19.02 -0.18 -29.55
N LEU A 284 -17.83 -0.79 -29.54
CA LEU A 284 -17.26 -1.49 -30.69
C LEU A 284 -18.17 -2.62 -31.18
N LEU A 285 -18.83 -3.36 -30.27
CA LEU A 285 -19.76 -4.43 -30.64
C LEU A 285 -20.99 -3.91 -31.42
N LYS A 286 -21.39 -2.65 -31.19
CA LYS A 286 -22.51 -2.00 -31.89
C LYS A 286 -22.08 -1.41 -33.24
N THR A 287 -20.85 -0.91 -33.35
CA THR A 287 -20.38 -0.19 -34.54
C THR A 287 -19.69 -1.09 -35.56
N THR A 288 -19.04 -2.18 -35.11
CA THR A 288 -18.25 -3.02 -36.03
C THR A 288 -19.11 -3.96 -36.87
N LYS A 289 -18.73 -4.09 -38.14
CA LYS A 289 -19.27 -5.12 -39.06
C LYS A 289 -18.42 -6.39 -39.08
N SER A 290 -17.21 -6.36 -38.52
CA SER A 290 -16.25 -7.48 -38.54
C SER A 290 -16.60 -8.55 -37.51
N GLU A 291 -16.82 -9.80 -37.95
CA GLU A 291 -17.15 -10.90 -37.03
C GLU A 291 -16.03 -11.19 -36.03
N ASN A 292 -14.77 -11.06 -36.44
CA ASN A 292 -13.60 -11.26 -35.59
C ASN A 292 -13.54 -10.25 -34.44
N GLU A 293 -13.83 -8.97 -34.72
CA GLU A 293 -13.89 -7.91 -33.69
C GLU A 293 -15.05 -8.14 -32.72
N ARG A 294 -16.22 -8.55 -33.24
CA ARG A 294 -17.37 -8.92 -32.39
C ARG A 294 -17.01 -10.07 -31.46
N LYS A 295 -16.35 -11.11 -31.97
CA LYS A 295 -15.89 -12.26 -31.19
C LYS A 295 -14.88 -11.84 -30.12
N PHE A 296 -13.90 -11.01 -30.48
CA PHE A 296 -12.93 -10.44 -29.54
C PHE A 296 -13.61 -9.67 -28.40
N CYS A 297 -14.47 -8.70 -28.73
CA CYS A 297 -15.17 -7.88 -27.73
C CYS A 297 -16.07 -8.73 -26.82
N LYS A 298 -16.79 -9.71 -27.38
CA LYS A 298 -17.59 -10.67 -26.59
C LYS A 298 -16.72 -11.46 -25.60
N ASN A 299 -15.54 -11.90 -26.02
CA ASN A 299 -14.62 -12.63 -25.14
C ASN A 299 -14.07 -11.75 -24.03
N VAL A 300 -13.68 -10.50 -24.32
CA VAL A 300 -13.25 -9.51 -23.33
C VAL A 300 -14.35 -9.26 -22.30
N LEU A 301 -15.59 -9.03 -22.75
CA LEU A 301 -16.74 -8.80 -21.87
C LEU A 301 -17.06 -10.01 -20.98
N ARG A 302 -17.00 -11.23 -21.54
CA ARG A 302 -17.18 -12.48 -20.77
C ARG A 302 -16.11 -12.61 -19.69
N LEU A 303 -14.85 -12.39 -20.05
CA LEU A 303 -13.73 -12.47 -19.12
C LEU A 303 -13.82 -11.40 -18.02
N HIS A 304 -14.13 -10.16 -18.39
CA HIS A 304 -14.36 -9.08 -17.43
C HIS A 304 -15.43 -9.48 -16.41
N ARG A 305 -16.59 -9.97 -16.87
CA ARG A 305 -17.69 -10.40 -15.98
C ARG A 305 -17.29 -11.55 -15.06
N ALA A 306 -16.47 -12.48 -15.52
CA ALA A 306 -16.08 -13.67 -14.76
C ALA A 306 -14.95 -13.38 -13.76
N SER A 307 -13.99 -12.52 -14.12
CA SER A 307 -12.74 -12.38 -13.38
C SER A 307 -12.64 -11.07 -12.59
N PHE A 308 -13.28 -9.99 -13.04
CA PHE A 308 -13.12 -8.70 -12.36
C PHE A 308 -14.08 -8.55 -11.18
N SER A 309 -13.50 -8.20 -10.03
CA SER A 309 -14.22 -7.78 -8.82
C SER A 309 -13.35 -6.75 -8.09
N LYS A 310 -13.98 -5.70 -7.53
CA LYS A 310 -13.30 -4.73 -6.66
C LYS A 310 -12.56 -5.45 -5.53
N ILE A 311 -11.49 -4.84 -5.02
CA ILE A 311 -10.71 -5.44 -3.94
C ILE A 311 -11.60 -5.55 -2.70
N ARG A 312 -11.81 -6.78 -2.23
CA ARG A 312 -12.43 -7.05 -0.93
C ARG A 312 -11.33 -7.38 0.06
N VAL A 313 -11.05 -6.47 0.99
CA VAL A 313 -9.94 -6.57 1.94
C VAL A 313 -10.21 -7.70 2.91
N CYS A 314 -9.52 -8.83 2.72
CA CYS A 314 -9.64 -10.05 3.54
C CYS A 314 -11.09 -10.52 3.75
N GLY A 315 -12.00 -10.25 2.79
CA GLY A 315 -13.41 -10.62 2.91
C GLY A 315 -14.26 -9.69 3.79
N LEU A 316 -13.70 -8.65 4.41
CA LEU A 316 -14.41 -7.80 5.36
C LEU A 316 -15.18 -6.67 4.67
N PHE A 317 -14.48 -5.82 3.91
CA PHE A 317 -15.05 -4.63 3.25
C PHE A 317 -14.47 -4.44 1.84
N TYR A 318 -15.17 -3.65 1.03
CA TYR A 318 -14.68 -3.24 -0.29
C TYR A 318 -13.74 -2.04 -0.14
N LEU A 319 -12.63 -2.06 -0.88
CA LEU A 319 -11.72 -0.93 -0.96
C LEU A 319 -12.24 0.06 -2.02
N ASP A 320 -13.02 1.03 -1.57
CA ASP A 320 -13.59 2.11 -2.37
C ASP A 320 -13.63 3.44 -1.59
N ALA A 321 -14.10 4.51 -2.24
CA ALA A 321 -14.21 5.82 -1.62
C ALA A 321 -15.20 5.86 -0.43
N VAL A 322 -16.22 5.00 -0.44
CA VAL A 322 -17.22 4.92 0.63
C VAL A 322 -16.57 4.41 1.91
N GLN A 323 -15.68 3.42 1.81
CA GLN A 323 -14.93 2.92 2.96
C GLN A 323 -14.10 4.01 3.65
N GLN A 324 -13.45 4.90 2.88
CA GLN A 324 -12.69 6.00 3.47
C GLN A 324 -13.58 6.96 4.25
N LEU A 325 -14.76 7.31 3.69
CA LEU A 325 -15.73 8.18 4.35
C LEU A 325 -16.24 7.55 5.66
N ASN A 326 -16.52 6.24 5.63
CA ASN A 326 -16.94 5.50 6.81
C ASN A 326 -15.85 5.48 7.89
N LEU A 327 -14.59 5.24 7.52
CA LEU A 327 -13.47 5.26 8.45
C LEU A 327 -13.28 6.65 9.08
N MET A 328 -13.34 7.71 8.28
CA MET A 328 -13.25 9.09 8.75
C MET A 328 -14.38 9.43 9.72
N SER A 329 -15.63 9.08 9.36
CA SER A 329 -16.79 9.28 10.24
C SER A 329 -16.63 8.54 11.56
N LEU A 330 -16.14 7.30 11.52
CA LEU A 330 -15.89 6.51 12.72
C LEU A 330 -14.84 7.17 13.62
N ILE A 331 -13.69 7.55 13.06
CA ILE A 331 -12.62 8.25 13.79
C ILE A 331 -13.15 9.54 14.42
N THR A 332 -13.86 10.37 13.66
CA THR A 332 -14.44 11.62 14.17
C THR A 332 -15.43 11.39 15.31
N ASN A 333 -16.34 10.42 15.16
CA ASN A 333 -17.33 10.12 16.20
C ASN A 333 -16.65 9.67 17.51
N TYR A 334 -15.66 8.79 17.44
CA TYR A 334 -14.93 8.36 18.63
C TYR A 334 -14.08 9.48 19.23
N ILE A 335 -13.46 10.34 18.41
CA ILE A 335 -12.75 11.53 18.92
C ILE A 335 -13.71 12.46 19.66
N ILE A 336 -14.92 12.69 19.15
CA ILE A 336 -15.94 13.51 19.83
C ILE A 336 -16.32 12.91 21.18
N ILE A 337 -16.51 11.59 21.24
CA ILE A 337 -16.82 10.88 22.49
C ILE A 337 -15.67 11.04 23.49
N LEU A 338 -14.42 10.86 23.06
CA LEU A 338 -13.23 11.07 23.91
C LEU A 338 -13.16 12.52 24.42
N LEU A 339 -13.50 13.51 23.58
CA LEU A 339 -13.58 14.91 23.98
C LEU A 339 -14.69 15.14 25.02
N GLN A 340 -15.85 14.51 24.87
CA GLN A 340 -16.93 14.62 25.85
C GLN A 340 -16.50 14.10 27.22
N PHE A 341 -15.93 12.91 27.31
CA PHE A 341 -15.40 12.36 28.57
C PHE A 341 -14.23 13.18 29.16
N ALA A 342 -13.57 13.99 28.33
CA ALA A 342 -12.46 14.83 28.74
C ALA A 342 -12.92 16.17 29.35
N PHE A 343 -14.09 16.70 28.97
CA PHE A 343 -14.53 18.05 29.35
C PHE A 343 -15.84 18.10 30.14
N LEU A 344 -16.68 17.08 30.03
CA LEU A 344 -17.90 16.89 30.83
C LEU A 344 -17.61 15.91 31.97
#